data_AF-A0A9X6S4C8-F1
#
_entry.id   AF-A0A9X6S4C8-F1
#
_cell.length_a   1.000
_cell.length_b   1.000
_cell.length_c   1.000
_cell.angle_alpha   90.00
_cell.angle_beta   90.00
_cell.angle_gamma   90.00
#
_symmetry.space_group_name_H-M   'P 1'
#
loop_
_entity.id
_entity.type
_entity.pdbx_description
1 polymer ?
#
loop_
_entity_poly.entity_id
_entity_poly.type
_entity_poly.pdbx_seq_one_letter_code
_entity_poly.pdbx_strand_id
1 'polypeptide(L)'
;MENIEISYTARYVPPEVIDNQRLTEFMDTSDEWISQRTGIKKRHISLNESTADLAKKVAEKLLTKSGWNPNSLDLIIVATMSPNSFTPATAAIVQGRISADNAVCFDISAACSGYIYGLSIVEAMLRNMNLKRAMLIGSENLSKLIDWNDRSTAVLFGDGAAGALIELKEDTDSKFISSDLKTIGNEAEFLTAGITDPLEKFPDLDSIRKYTTFKMDGRRVYTFATREVPQSILRAVQKANLSLEDIDYFILHQANSRIIRQVAKKLKQNEEKFPINIDSFGNTSAASEPLLLDELIENGIIKRGMTLALSGFGGGLTVGTHIIKY
;
A
#
# COMPACT_ATOMS: atom_id res chain seq x y z
N MET A 1 -12.27 15.04 23.57
CA MET A 1 -12.39 15.37 22.13
C MET A 1 -12.19 14.08 21.36
N GLU A 2 -13.04 13.80 20.38
CA GLU A 2 -12.89 12.60 19.55
C GLU A 2 -11.74 12.78 18.54
N ASN A 3 -10.82 11.82 18.52
CA ASN A 3 -9.72 11.77 17.57
C ASN A 3 -9.69 10.43 16.83
N ILE A 4 -8.99 10.39 15.70
CA ILE A 4 -8.85 9.18 14.90
C ILE A 4 -7.67 8.37 15.41
N GLU A 5 -7.92 7.12 15.78
CA GLU A 5 -6.93 6.16 16.23
C GLU A 5 -6.78 5.01 15.24
N ILE A 6 -5.54 4.64 14.90
CA ILE A 6 -5.24 3.32 14.33
C ILE A 6 -5.21 2.34 15.51
N SER A 7 -6.30 1.62 15.75
CA SER A 7 -6.46 0.79 16.96
C SER A 7 -5.68 -0.51 16.87
N TYR A 8 -5.71 -1.18 15.71
CA TYR A 8 -5.05 -2.46 15.47
C TYR A 8 -4.49 -2.54 14.05
N THR A 9 -3.38 -3.24 13.88
CA THR A 9 -2.79 -3.57 12.58
C THR A 9 -2.67 -5.08 12.40
N ALA A 10 -2.68 -5.53 11.14
CA ALA A 10 -2.33 -6.90 10.79
C ALA A 10 -1.81 -6.98 9.36
N ARG A 11 -0.93 -7.97 9.12
CA ARG A 11 -0.46 -8.36 7.79
C ARG A 11 -0.70 -9.83 7.46
N TYR A 12 -0.76 -10.12 6.17
CA TYR A 12 -0.75 -11.46 5.61
C TYR A 12 0.08 -11.47 4.32
N VAL A 13 0.98 -12.45 4.22
CA VAL A 13 1.73 -12.73 2.99
C VAL A 13 1.53 -14.20 2.64
N PRO A 14 1.39 -14.53 1.34
CA PRO A 14 1.23 -15.91 0.91
C PRO A 14 2.49 -16.74 1.21
N PRO A 15 2.36 -18.07 1.38
CA PRO A 15 3.46 -18.91 1.88
C PRO A 15 4.55 -19.19 0.82
N GLU A 16 4.25 -19.07 -0.47
CA GLU A 16 5.21 -19.36 -1.53
C GLU A 16 6.28 -18.27 -1.57
N VAL A 17 7.52 -18.63 -1.22
CA VAL A 17 8.67 -17.73 -1.21
C VAL A 17 9.48 -17.94 -2.48
N ILE A 18 9.62 -16.88 -3.28
CA ILE A 18 10.49 -16.85 -4.45
C ILE A 18 11.69 -15.97 -4.12
N ASP A 19 12.84 -16.60 -3.90
CA ASP A 19 14.11 -15.89 -3.77
C ASP A 19 14.68 -15.50 -5.14
N ASN A 20 15.74 -14.70 -5.14
CA ASN A 20 16.38 -14.26 -6.38
C ASN A 20 17.01 -15.42 -7.16
N GLN A 21 17.45 -16.49 -6.48
CA GLN A 21 18.05 -17.66 -7.12
C GLN A 21 17.03 -18.38 -8.00
N ARG A 22 15.78 -18.51 -7.53
CA ARG A 22 14.68 -19.11 -8.30
C ARG A 22 14.40 -18.36 -9.61
N LEU A 23 14.55 -17.03 -9.63
CA LEU A 23 14.35 -16.23 -10.84
C LEU A 23 15.42 -16.51 -11.90
N THR A 24 16.64 -16.89 -11.50
CA THR A 24 17.73 -17.22 -12.44
C THR A 24 17.46 -18.45 -13.30
N GLU A 25 16.52 -19.32 -12.88
CA GLU A 25 16.19 -20.54 -13.61
C GLU A 25 15.47 -20.27 -14.95
N PHE A 26 14.81 -19.12 -15.07
CA PHE A 26 13.98 -18.79 -16.23
C PHE A 26 14.20 -17.36 -16.76
N MET A 27 15.16 -16.63 -16.20
CA MET A 27 15.48 -15.25 -16.57
C MET A 27 16.98 -15.01 -16.50
N ASP A 28 17.54 -14.32 -17.49
CA ASP A 28 18.94 -13.88 -17.48
C ASP A 28 19.16 -12.80 -16.41
N THR A 29 19.46 -13.20 -15.17
CA THR A 29 19.64 -12.31 -14.01
C THR A 29 20.51 -13.00 -12.94
N SER A 30 20.85 -12.28 -11.87
CA SER A 30 21.52 -12.86 -10.68
C SER A 30 21.03 -12.21 -9.39
N ASP A 31 21.29 -12.85 -8.24
CA ASP A 31 21.02 -12.25 -6.93
C ASP A 31 21.76 -10.93 -6.75
N GLU A 32 23.03 -10.87 -7.13
CA GLU A 32 23.86 -9.67 -7.01
C GLU A 32 23.23 -8.52 -7.81
N TRP A 33 22.77 -8.79 -9.03
CA TRP A 33 22.15 -7.78 -9.89
C TRP A 33 20.85 -7.24 -9.28
N ILE A 34 19.97 -8.12 -8.80
CA ILE A 34 18.68 -7.75 -8.23
C ILE A 34 18.90 -7.01 -6.91
N SER A 35 19.69 -7.59 -6.00
CA SER A 35 19.98 -7.03 -4.68
C SER A 35 20.62 -5.65 -4.76
N GLN A 36 21.60 -5.43 -5.65
CA GLN A 36 22.25 -4.12 -5.79
C GLN A 36 21.32 -3.05 -6.35
N ARG A 37 20.40 -3.41 -7.26
CA ARG A 37 19.54 -2.43 -7.94
C ARG A 37 18.26 -2.13 -7.19
N THR A 38 17.79 -3.06 -6.38
CA THR A 38 16.45 -3.01 -5.75
C THR A 38 16.52 -3.11 -4.22
N GLY A 39 17.50 -3.86 -3.70
CA GLY A 39 17.56 -4.30 -2.30
C GLY A 39 16.72 -5.54 -2.01
N ILE A 40 16.05 -6.12 -3.01
CA ILE A 40 15.16 -7.26 -2.84
C ILE A 40 15.96 -8.55 -2.89
N LYS A 41 15.71 -9.46 -1.94
CA LYS A 41 16.33 -10.80 -1.88
C LYS A 41 15.33 -11.92 -2.11
N LYS A 42 14.09 -11.71 -1.66
CA LYS A 42 12.97 -12.63 -1.84
C LYS A 42 11.65 -11.87 -1.91
N ARG A 43 10.63 -12.55 -2.42
CA ARG A 43 9.24 -12.11 -2.42
C ARG A 43 8.31 -13.26 -2.10
N HIS A 44 7.08 -12.91 -1.78
CA HIS A 44 6.00 -13.86 -1.60
C HIS A 44 5.09 -13.82 -2.83
N ILE A 45 4.71 -14.97 -3.39
CA ILE A 45 3.82 -15.06 -4.56
C ILE A 45 2.55 -15.80 -4.17
N SER A 46 1.41 -15.30 -4.62
CA SER A 46 0.13 -15.91 -4.31
C SER A 46 -0.15 -17.08 -5.25
N LEU A 47 -0.23 -18.29 -4.69
CA LEU A 47 -0.69 -19.49 -5.39
C LEU A 47 -2.03 -19.92 -4.79
N ASN A 48 -3.09 -19.96 -5.62
CA ASN A 48 -4.46 -20.33 -5.24
C ASN A 48 -5.22 -19.34 -4.33
N GLU A 49 -4.70 -18.13 -4.15
CA GLU A 49 -5.40 -17.08 -3.41
C GLU A 49 -5.63 -15.86 -4.30
N SER A 50 -6.83 -15.30 -4.25
CA SER A 50 -7.14 -14.03 -4.90
C SER A 50 -6.79 -12.85 -4.00
N THR A 51 -6.82 -11.63 -4.55
CA THR A 51 -6.64 -10.39 -3.79
C THR A 51 -7.63 -10.31 -2.63
N ALA A 52 -8.89 -10.69 -2.84
CA ALA A 52 -9.90 -10.77 -1.79
C ALA A 52 -9.59 -11.83 -0.72
N ASP A 53 -8.91 -12.94 -1.05
CA ASP A 53 -8.50 -13.94 -0.06
C ASP A 53 -7.40 -13.39 0.85
N LEU A 54 -6.41 -12.69 0.27
CA LEU A 54 -5.35 -12.01 1.02
C LEU A 54 -5.95 -10.95 1.97
N ALA A 55 -6.83 -10.09 1.45
CA ALA A 55 -7.51 -9.06 2.24
C ALA A 55 -8.39 -9.66 3.35
N LYS A 56 -9.15 -10.73 3.04
CA LYS A 56 -9.99 -11.43 4.02
C LYS A 56 -9.15 -11.97 5.19
N LYS A 57 -7.99 -12.56 4.93
CA LYS A 57 -7.10 -13.05 5.99
C LYS A 57 -6.59 -11.93 6.90
N VAL A 58 -6.35 -10.74 6.36
CA VAL A 58 -6.03 -9.55 7.17
C VAL A 58 -7.23 -9.12 8.00
N ALA A 59 -8.42 -9.03 7.39
CA ALA A 59 -9.65 -8.67 8.08
C ALA A 59 -9.97 -9.62 9.26
N GLU A 60 -9.85 -10.93 9.06
CA GLU A 60 -10.05 -11.94 10.11
C GLU A 60 -9.04 -11.79 11.25
N LYS A 61 -7.76 -11.54 10.94
CA LYS A 61 -6.73 -11.26 11.95
C LYS A 61 -7.04 -9.99 12.74
N LEU A 62 -7.46 -8.92 12.07
CA LEU A 62 -7.84 -7.65 12.72
C LEU A 62 -9.03 -7.81 13.66
N LEU A 63 -10.08 -8.48 13.21
CA LEU A 63 -11.27 -8.78 14.02
C LEU A 63 -10.93 -9.68 15.21
N THR A 64 -10.07 -10.67 15.01
CA THR A 64 -9.58 -11.55 16.09
C THR A 64 -8.75 -10.76 17.12
N LYS A 65 -7.81 -9.91 16.67
CA LYS A 65 -6.96 -9.09 17.56
C LYS A 65 -7.78 -8.08 18.38
N SER A 66 -8.82 -7.50 17.78
CA SER A 66 -9.65 -6.46 18.42
C SER A 66 -10.80 -7.00 19.26
N GLY A 67 -11.28 -8.21 18.96
CA GLY A 67 -12.54 -8.72 19.51
C GLY A 67 -13.78 -7.95 19.03
N TRP A 68 -13.67 -7.10 18.00
CA TRP A 68 -14.80 -6.36 17.48
C TRP A 68 -15.80 -7.29 16.78
N ASN A 69 -17.09 -7.03 16.99
CA ASN A 69 -18.13 -7.64 16.17
C ASN A 69 -18.01 -7.11 14.74
N PRO A 70 -17.97 -7.96 13.69
CA PRO A 70 -17.92 -7.50 12.30
C PRO A 70 -19.03 -6.49 11.95
N ASN A 71 -20.22 -6.65 12.51
CA ASN A 71 -21.36 -5.74 12.31
C ASN A 71 -21.22 -4.38 13.02
N SER A 72 -20.14 -4.18 13.79
CA SER A 72 -19.80 -2.86 14.34
C SER A 72 -18.91 -2.03 13.41
N LEU A 73 -18.46 -2.60 12.29
CA LEU A 73 -17.78 -1.85 11.23
C LEU A 73 -18.80 -1.06 10.43
N ASP A 74 -18.51 0.22 10.22
CA ASP A 74 -19.33 1.11 9.39
C ASP A 74 -18.78 1.22 7.96
N LEU A 75 -17.46 1.01 7.81
CA LEU A 75 -16.74 1.23 6.55
C LEU A 75 -15.66 0.17 6.34
N ILE A 76 -15.58 -0.39 5.13
CA ILE A 76 -14.47 -1.25 4.69
C ILE A 76 -13.94 -0.73 3.35
N ILE A 77 -12.67 -0.31 3.33
CA ILE A 77 -11.99 0.12 2.11
C ILE A 77 -10.84 -0.84 1.81
N VAL A 78 -10.78 -1.32 0.57
CA VAL A 78 -9.63 -2.06 0.05
C VAL A 78 -8.89 -1.21 -0.98
N ALA A 79 -7.66 -0.81 -0.65
CA ALA A 79 -6.74 -0.17 -1.57
C ALA A 79 -6.06 -1.24 -2.45
N THR A 80 -6.35 -1.23 -3.75
CA THR A 80 -5.79 -2.21 -4.69
C THR A 80 -5.76 -1.67 -6.12
N MET A 81 -4.71 -2.02 -6.87
CA MET A 81 -4.70 -1.93 -8.34
C MET A 81 -4.71 -3.30 -9.02
N SER A 82 -4.80 -4.37 -8.24
CA SER A 82 -4.92 -5.73 -8.74
C SER A 82 -6.18 -6.42 -8.22
N PRO A 83 -7.39 -5.83 -8.39
CA PRO A 83 -8.63 -6.37 -7.83
C PRO A 83 -8.95 -7.75 -8.39
N ASN A 84 -9.87 -8.47 -7.73
CA ASN A 84 -10.39 -9.74 -8.25
C ASN A 84 -11.07 -9.57 -9.62
N SER A 85 -11.80 -8.46 -9.77
CA SER A 85 -12.68 -8.16 -10.89
C SER A 85 -12.96 -6.67 -10.93
N PHE A 86 -13.42 -6.15 -12.07
CA PHE A 86 -13.98 -4.79 -12.13
C PHE A 86 -15.32 -4.66 -11.39
N THR A 87 -16.05 -5.76 -11.24
CA THR A 87 -17.29 -5.84 -10.47
C THR A 87 -17.53 -7.28 -10.02
N PRO A 88 -17.89 -7.53 -8.74
CA PRO A 88 -17.98 -6.55 -7.65
C PRO A 88 -16.59 -6.06 -7.19
N ALA A 89 -16.57 -5.03 -6.35
CA ALA A 89 -15.36 -4.56 -5.67
C ALA A 89 -14.79 -5.66 -4.74
N THR A 90 -13.47 -5.67 -4.58
CA THR A 90 -12.75 -6.58 -3.67
C THR A 90 -13.23 -6.40 -2.23
N ALA A 91 -13.45 -5.16 -1.79
CA ALA A 91 -13.99 -4.82 -0.48
C ALA A 91 -15.38 -5.44 -0.22
N ALA A 92 -16.25 -5.51 -1.23
CA ALA A 92 -17.57 -6.13 -1.11
C ALA A 92 -17.47 -7.65 -0.92
N ILE A 93 -16.53 -8.29 -1.61
CA ILE A 93 -16.23 -9.72 -1.40
C ILE A 93 -15.73 -9.95 0.04
N VAL A 94 -14.83 -9.09 0.54
CA VAL A 94 -14.30 -9.18 1.91
C VAL A 94 -15.42 -8.98 2.94
N GLN A 95 -16.24 -7.93 2.79
CA GLN A 95 -17.36 -7.61 3.66
C GLN A 95 -18.31 -8.81 3.84
N GLY A 96 -18.74 -9.43 2.73
CA GLY A 96 -19.62 -10.59 2.80
C GLY A 96 -18.95 -11.81 3.43
N ARG A 97 -17.65 -12.01 3.19
CA ARG A 97 -16.89 -13.15 3.73
C ARG A 97 -16.60 -13.05 5.23
N ILE A 98 -16.60 -11.84 5.80
CA ILE A 98 -16.43 -11.62 7.23
C ILE A 98 -17.75 -11.31 7.96
N SER A 99 -18.88 -11.35 7.23
CA SER A 99 -20.23 -11.06 7.77
C SER A 99 -20.34 -9.68 8.44
N ALA A 100 -19.75 -8.66 7.81
CA ALA A 100 -19.82 -7.27 8.26
C ALA A 100 -21.01 -6.56 7.57
N ASP A 101 -22.22 -7.03 7.85
CA ASP A 101 -23.47 -6.72 7.13
C ASP A 101 -23.83 -5.23 7.12
N ASN A 102 -23.36 -4.47 8.10
CA ASN A 102 -23.64 -3.04 8.24
C ASN A 102 -22.62 -2.14 7.51
N ALA A 103 -21.46 -2.68 7.12
CA ALA A 103 -20.38 -1.86 6.58
C ALA A 103 -20.62 -1.46 5.12
N VAL A 104 -20.53 -0.18 4.82
CA VAL A 104 -20.40 0.30 3.44
C VAL A 104 -19.00 -0.05 2.94
N CYS A 105 -18.88 -0.55 1.71
CA CYS A 105 -17.60 -1.03 1.19
C CYS A 105 -17.34 -0.66 -0.27
N PHE A 106 -16.08 -0.34 -0.57
CA PHE A 106 -15.61 -0.06 -1.93
C PHE A 106 -14.09 -0.20 -2.05
N ASP A 107 -13.61 -0.34 -3.27
CA ASP A 107 -12.18 -0.33 -3.57
C ASP A 107 -11.72 1.10 -3.86
N ILE A 108 -10.49 1.43 -3.46
CA ILE A 108 -9.78 2.61 -3.93
C ILE A 108 -8.60 2.19 -4.80
N SER A 109 -8.48 2.77 -5.99
CA SER A 109 -7.32 2.59 -6.85
C SER A 109 -6.57 3.91 -7.01
N ALA A 110 -5.44 4.04 -6.32
CA ALA A 110 -4.44 5.07 -6.53
C ALA A 110 -3.04 4.43 -6.61
N ALA A 111 -2.98 3.29 -7.32
CA ALA A 111 -1.81 2.43 -7.42
C ALA A 111 -1.16 2.16 -6.06
N CYS A 112 0.18 2.14 -5.99
CA CYS A 112 0.92 1.91 -4.76
C CYS A 112 0.66 2.94 -3.65
N SER A 113 0.18 4.16 -3.98
CA SER A 113 -0.20 5.16 -2.96
C SER A 113 -1.61 4.96 -2.39
N GLY A 114 -2.30 3.89 -2.81
CA GLY A 114 -3.70 3.62 -2.49
C GLY A 114 -4.01 3.60 -0.99
N TYR A 115 -3.13 3.02 -0.17
CA TYR A 115 -3.34 2.99 1.28
C TYR A 115 -3.31 4.40 1.89
N ILE A 116 -2.36 5.24 1.46
CA ILE A 116 -2.21 6.62 1.94
C ILE A 116 -3.40 7.49 1.51
N TYR A 117 -3.88 7.33 0.29
CA TYR A 117 -5.12 7.97 -0.16
C TYR A 117 -6.33 7.46 0.64
N GLY A 118 -6.38 6.15 0.91
CA GLY A 118 -7.39 5.50 1.72
C GLY A 118 -7.48 6.08 3.14
N LEU A 119 -6.34 6.41 3.78
CA LEU A 119 -6.33 7.07 5.09
C LEU A 119 -7.09 8.40 5.09
N SER A 120 -6.92 9.22 4.04
CA SER A 120 -7.67 10.48 3.92
C SER A 120 -9.17 10.26 3.72
N ILE A 121 -9.54 9.22 2.95
CA ILE A 121 -10.96 8.88 2.75
C ILE A 121 -11.58 8.40 4.06
N VAL A 122 -10.92 7.49 4.77
CA VAL A 122 -11.38 7.00 6.08
C VAL A 122 -11.56 8.16 7.05
N GLU A 123 -10.57 9.05 7.16
CA GLU A 123 -10.68 10.22 8.04
C GLU A 123 -11.88 11.10 7.67
N ALA A 124 -12.06 11.42 6.39
CA ALA A 124 -13.17 12.24 5.95
C ALA A 124 -14.53 11.58 6.21
N MET A 125 -14.66 10.27 5.99
CA MET A 125 -15.91 9.55 6.19
C MET A 125 -16.25 9.38 7.67
N LEU A 126 -15.29 9.02 8.53
CA LEU A 126 -15.51 8.94 9.98
C LEU A 126 -15.99 10.29 10.53
N ARG A 127 -15.31 11.39 10.17
CA ARG A 127 -15.63 12.73 10.69
C ARG A 127 -16.94 13.30 10.15
N ASN A 128 -17.25 13.10 8.86
CA ASN A 128 -18.35 13.84 8.22
C ASN A 128 -19.62 13.00 8.02
N MET A 129 -19.54 11.67 8.07
CA MET A 129 -20.69 10.79 7.84
C MET A 129 -21.19 10.10 9.11
N ASN A 130 -20.74 10.55 10.29
CA ASN A 130 -21.11 9.97 11.60
C ASN A 130 -20.82 8.46 11.69
N LEU A 131 -19.72 8.04 11.07
CA LEU A 131 -19.22 6.66 11.16
C LEU A 131 -18.21 6.59 12.31
N LYS A 132 -18.14 5.46 13.00
CA LYS A 132 -17.26 5.27 14.16
C LYS A 132 -16.09 4.34 13.87
N ARG A 133 -16.29 3.28 13.08
CA ARG A 133 -15.29 2.24 12.87
C ARG A 133 -15.10 1.92 11.40
N ALA A 134 -13.85 1.96 10.97
CA ALA A 134 -13.43 1.63 9.62
C ALA A 134 -12.36 0.53 9.62
N MET A 135 -12.35 -0.25 8.55
CA MET A 135 -11.27 -1.14 8.19
C MET A 135 -10.66 -0.66 6.88
N LEU A 136 -9.35 -0.44 6.87
CA LEU A 136 -8.61 -0.08 5.65
C LEU A 136 -7.53 -1.12 5.39
N ILE A 137 -7.55 -1.73 4.21
CA ILE A 137 -6.62 -2.78 3.82
C ILE A 137 -5.97 -2.41 2.49
N GLY A 138 -4.64 -2.37 2.44
CA GLY A 138 -3.91 -2.49 1.19
C GLY A 138 -3.76 -3.96 0.84
N SER A 139 -4.22 -4.38 -0.35
CA SER A 139 -4.13 -5.77 -0.77
C SER A 139 -3.80 -5.91 -2.25
N GLU A 140 -2.76 -6.67 -2.54
CA GLU A 140 -2.17 -6.74 -3.87
C GLU A 140 -1.77 -8.17 -4.20
N ASN A 141 -2.30 -8.65 -5.33
CA ASN A 141 -1.85 -9.85 -6.02
C ASN A 141 -1.36 -9.39 -7.40
N LEU A 142 -0.15 -8.80 -7.41
CA LEU A 142 0.45 -8.18 -8.59
C LEU A 142 1.08 -9.19 -9.51
N SER A 143 1.49 -10.36 -9.00
CA SER A 143 2.09 -11.42 -9.80
C SER A 143 1.28 -11.81 -11.03
N LYS A 144 -0.06 -11.68 -10.98
CA LYS A 144 -0.97 -11.91 -12.12
C LYS A 144 -0.94 -10.80 -13.19
N LEU A 145 -0.40 -9.62 -12.87
CA LEU A 145 -0.25 -8.49 -13.79
C LEU A 145 1.18 -8.38 -14.37
N ILE A 146 2.12 -9.19 -13.90
CA ILE A 146 3.52 -9.16 -14.32
C ILE A 146 3.73 -9.99 -15.59
N ASP A 147 4.47 -9.42 -16.55
CA ASP A 147 5.12 -10.20 -17.61
C ASP A 147 6.40 -10.81 -17.06
N TRP A 148 6.39 -12.12 -16.81
CA TRP A 148 7.53 -12.85 -16.24
C TRP A 148 8.72 -12.98 -17.21
N ASN A 149 8.56 -12.61 -18.48
CA ASN A 149 9.68 -12.47 -19.42
C ASN A 149 10.35 -11.08 -19.33
N ASP A 150 9.67 -10.10 -18.72
CA ASP A 150 10.20 -8.74 -18.56
C ASP A 150 10.97 -8.61 -17.25
N ARG A 151 12.28 -8.83 -17.33
CA ARG A 151 13.21 -8.68 -16.19
C ARG A 151 13.10 -7.32 -15.49
N SER A 152 12.73 -6.25 -16.21
CA SER A 152 12.70 -4.91 -15.62
C SER A 152 11.62 -4.75 -14.55
N THR A 153 10.57 -5.58 -14.60
CA THR A 153 9.43 -5.55 -13.66
C THR A 153 9.31 -6.84 -12.85
N ALA A 154 9.60 -8.01 -13.43
CA ALA A 154 9.37 -9.30 -12.78
C ALA A 154 10.20 -9.51 -11.49
N VAL A 155 11.36 -8.85 -11.41
CA VAL A 155 12.25 -8.88 -10.25
C VAL A 155 11.85 -7.92 -9.12
N LEU A 156 10.74 -7.20 -9.25
CA LEU A 156 10.34 -6.14 -8.30
C LEU A 156 9.23 -6.57 -7.37
N PHE A 157 8.19 -7.20 -7.89
CA PHE A 157 6.93 -7.32 -7.16
C PHE A 157 6.86 -8.57 -6.28
N GLY A 158 6.03 -8.46 -5.25
CA GLY A 158 5.53 -9.53 -4.42
C GLY A 158 4.06 -9.28 -4.13
N ASP A 159 3.40 -10.31 -3.62
CA ASP A 159 1.99 -10.30 -3.27
C ASP A 159 1.81 -10.25 -1.75
N GLY A 160 0.73 -9.62 -1.30
CA GLY A 160 0.44 -9.52 0.13
C GLY A 160 -0.73 -8.59 0.44
N ALA A 161 -1.13 -8.60 1.70
CA ALA A 161 -2.11 -7.68 2.23
C ALA A 161 -1.71 -7.23 3.63
N ALA A 162 -2.01 -5.98 3.96
CA ALA A 162 -1.92 -5.47 5.32
C ALA A 162 -2.87 -4.30 5.51
N GLY A 163 -3.27 -4.06 6.75
CA GLY A 163 -4.25 -3.04 7.03
C GLY A 163 -4.43 -2.76 8.51
N ALA A 164 -5.42 -1.93 8.77
CA ALA A 164 -5.73 -1.45 10.10
C ALA A 164 -7.23 -1.39 10.37
N LEU A 165 -7.56 -1.54 11.65
CA LEU A 165 -8.81 -1.03 12.22
C LEU A 165 -8.57 0.40 12.69
N ILE A 166 -9.45 1.29 12.27
CA ILE A 166 -9.36 2.72 12.51
C ILE A 166 -10.69 3.15 13.14
N GLU A 167 -10.66 3.88 14.25
CA GLU A 167 -11.88 4.37 14.88
C GLU A 167 -11.80 5.83 15.31
N LEU A 168 -12.96 6.48 15.34
CA LEU A 168 -13.14 7.74 16.03
C LEU A 168 -13.33 7.44 17.52
N LYS A 169 -12.37 7.87 18.34
CA LYS A 169 -12.25 7.48 19.74
C LYS A 169 -12.20 8.68 20.67
N GLU A 170 -12.93 8.60 21.76
CA GLU A 170 -12.86 9.57 22.86
C GLU A 170 -11.59 9.35 23.69
N ASP A 171 -11.05 10.44 24.23
CA ASP A 171 -9.94 10.46 25.18
C ASP A 171 -8.68 9.68 24.76
N THR A 172 -8.37 9.70 23.45
CA THR A 172 -7.11 9.21 22.90
C THR A 172 -6.15 10.34 22.52
N ASP A 173 -4.86 10.09 22.74
CA ASP A 173 -3.76 10.93 22.26
C ASP A 173 -3.41 10.67 20.79
N SER A 174 -3.89 9.55 20.23
CA SER A 174 -3.70 9.21 18.82
C SER A 174 -4.50 10.18 17.95
N LYS A 175 -3.91 10.61 16.84
CA LYS A 175 -4.59 11.52 15.90
C LYS A 175 -3.94 11.55 14.54
N PHE A 176 -4.76 11.77 13.53
CA PHE A 176 -4.31 12.18 12.20
C PHE A 176 -4.07 13.68 12.29
N ILE A 177 -2.83 14.12 12.12
CA ILE A 177 -2.43 15.51 12.35
C ILE A 177 -2.58 16.32 11.06
N SER A 178 -2.08 15.78 9.95
CA SER A 178 -2.15 16.44 8.65
C SER A 178 -1.90 15.44 7.52
N SER A 179 -2.25 15.85 6.30
CA SER A 179 -1.93 15.11 5.10
C SER A 179 -1.56 16.02 3.92
N ASP A 180 -0.85 15.44 2.96
CA ASP A 180 -0.56 16.01 1.65
C ASP A 180 -0.78 14.94 0.59
N LEU A 181 -1.67 15.20 -0.37
CA LEU A 181 -1.96 14.29 -1.48
C LEU A 181 -1.79 15.06 -2.79
N LYS A 182 -1.18 14.43 -3.80
CA LYS A 182 -0.98 15.04 -5.11
C LYS A 182 -0.99 13.99 -6.21
N THR A 183 -1.62 14.35 -7.33
CA THR A 183 -1.64 13.57 -8.58
C THR A 183 -1.00 14.40 -9.69
N ILE A 184 -0.17 13.76 -10.51
CA ILE A 184 0.54 14.32 -11.66
C ILE A 184 0.11 13.55 -12.90
N GLY A 185 -1.14 13.80 -13.33
CA GLY A 185 -1.85 13.05 -14.38
C GLY A 185 -1.20 13.07 -15.77
N ASN A 186 -0.38 14.10 -16.05
CA ASN A 186 0.36 14.23 -17.29
C ASN A 186 1.63 13.35 -17.35
N GLU A 187 1.81 12.48 -16.34
CA GLU A 187 2.88 11.48 -16.26
C GLU A 187 2.30 10.05 -16.17
N ALA A 188 1.02 9.86 -16.51
CA ALA A 188 0.31 8.60 -16.35
C ALA A 188 0.93 7.44 -17.17
N GLU A 189 1.53 7.73 -18.31
CA GLU A 189 2.15 6.75 -19.21
C GLU A 189 3.40 6.07 -18.62
N PHE A 190 4.03 6.67 -17.61
CA PHE A 190 5.29 6.15 -17.05
C PHE A 190 5.10 4.98 -16.09
N LEU A 191 3.87 4.68 -15.69
CA LEU A 191 3.54 3.50 -14.90
C LEU A 191 2.11 3.04 -15.20
N THR A 192 1.98 1.92 -15.93
CA THR A 192 0.69 1.42 -16.39
C THR A 192 0.56 -0.07 -16.14
N ALA A 193 -0.67 -0.54 -15.95
CA ALA A 193 -1.03 -1.96 -15.90
C ALA A 193 -2.51 -2.09 -16.23
N GLY A 194 -2.90 -3.19 -16.89
CA GLY A 194 -4.31 -3.52 -17.07
C GLY A 194 -5.09 -2.57 -18.00
N ILE A 195 -4.43 -1.95 -18.99
CA ILE A 195 -5.06 -1.00 -19.91
C ILE A 195 -6.22 -1.69 -20.65
N THR A 196 -7.32 -0.93 -20.79
CA THR A 196 -8.58 -1.36 -21.40
C THR A 196 -8.95 -0.43 -22.55
N ASP A 197 -8.35 -0.67 -23.71
CA ASP A 197 -8.59 0.17 -24.88
C ASP A 197 -10.07 0.17 -25.32
N PRO A 198 -10.54 1.29 -25.92
CA PRO A 198 -11.86 1.34 -26.52
C PRO A 198 -11.96 0.33 -27.67
N LEU A 199 -13.17 -0.16 -27.92
CA LEU A 199 -13.42 -1.04 -29.04
C LEU A 199 -13.30 -0.27 -30.35
N GLU A 200 -12.46 -0.73 -31.28
CA GLU A 200 -12.33 -0.15 -32.62
C GLU A 200 -13.50 -0.56 -33.54
N LYS A 201 -14.15 -1.70 -33.25
CA LYS A 201 -15.30 -2.24 -33.97
C LYS A 201 -16.21 -2.99 -33.00
N PHE A 202 -17.45 -3.25 -33.43
CA PHE A 202 -18.36 -4.11 -32.67
C PHE A 202 -17.72 -5.50 -32.48
N PRO A 203 -17.70 -6.06 -31.25
CA PRO A 203 -16.98 -7.30 -30.96
C PRO A 203 -17.66 -8.48 -31.67
N ASP A 204 -16.86 -9.31 -32.32
CA ASP A 204 -17.27 -10.62 -32.83
C ASP A 204 -17.17 -11.69 -31.73
N LEU A 205 -17.63 -12.91 -32.01
CA LEU A 205 -17.61 -14.02 -31.05
C LEU A 205 -16.19 -14.39 -30.57
N ASP A 206 -15.16 -14.04 -31.35
CA ASP A 206 -13.75 -14.32 -31.07
C ASP A 206 -13.02 -13.15 -30.38
N SER A 207 -13.73 -12.05 -30.11
CA SER A 207 -13.17 -10.85 -29.48
C SER A 207 -12.88 -11.06 -27.98
N ILE A 208 -11.77 -11.74 -27.69
CA ILE A 208 -11.24 -11.91 -26.33
C ILE A 208 -10.50 -10.64 -25.91
N ARG A 209 -11.01 -9.95 -24.88
CA ARG A 209 -10.34 -8.78 -24.31
C ARG A 209 -9.05 -9.21 -23.60
N LYS A 210 -7.91 -8.68 -24.05
CA LYS A 210 -6.62 -8.82 -23.37
C LYS A 210 -6.32 -7.55 -22.60
N TYR A 211 -5.69 -7.72 -21.44
CA TYR A 211 -5.20 -6.62 -20.61
C TYR A 211 -3.70 -6.48 -20.79
N THR A 212 -3.17 -5.26 -20.72
CA THR A 212 -1.72 -5.06 -20.73
C THR A 212 -1.11 -5.51 -19.41
N THR A 213 0.10 -6.07 -19.50
CA THR A 213 0.92 -6.34 -18.32
C THR A 213 1.47 -5.05 -17.73
N PHE A 214 2.02 -5.14 -16.52
CA PHE A 214 2.66 -4.03 -15.84
C PHE A 214 3.84 -3.50 -16.67
N LYS A 215 3.87 -2.19 -16.93
CA LYS A 215 4.93 -1.50 -17.64
C LYS A 215 5.34 -0.23 -16.90
N MET A 216 6.64 0.04 -16.87
CA MET A 216 7.17 1.24 -16.24
C MET A 216 8.40 1.80 -16.94
N ASP A 217 8.55 3.13 -16.86
CA ASP A 217 9.86 3.78 -16.99
C ASP A 217 10.48 3.92 -15.59
N GLY A 218 11.33 2.94 -15.24
CA GLY A 218 11.96 2.92 -13.91
C GLY A 218 12.84 4.14 -13.61
N ARG A 219 13.44 4.77 -14.63
CA ARG A 219 14.24 5.99 -14.43
C ARG A 219 13.33 7.16 -14.11
N ARG A 220 12.24 7.33 -14.86
CA ARG A 220 11.29 8.41 -14.64
C ARG A 220 10.59 8.28 -13.29
N VAL A 221 10.16 7.08 -12.93
CA VAL A 221 9.54 6.76 -11.63
C VAL A 221 10.53 7.01 -10.48
N TYR A 222 11.80 6.63 -10.61
CA TYR A 222 12.83 6.92 -9.59
C TYR A 222 13.04 8.43 -9.42
N THR A 223 13.16 9.19 -10.52
CA THR A 223 13.29 10.66 -10.48
C THR A 223 12.08 11.32 -9.86
N PHE A 224 10.87 10.86 -10.19
CA PHE A 224 9.63 11.31 -9.59
C PHE A 224 9.64 11.08 -8.08
N ALA A 225 9.82 9.84 -7.65
CA ALA A 225 9.74 9.45 -6.24
C ALA A 225 10.76 10.21 -5.38
N THR A 226 12.01 10.26 -5.83
CA THR A 226 13.07 10.98 -5.09
C THR A 226 12.88 12.50 -5.12
N ARG A 227 12.01 13.06 -5.96
CA ARG A 227 11.67 14.50 -5.97
C ARG A 227 10.40 14.78 -5.16
N GLU A 228 9.30 14.09 -5.44
CA GLU A 228 7.99 14.41 -4.89
C GLU A 228 7.77 13.87 -3.48
N VAL A 229 8.32 12.70 -3.12
CA VAL A 229 8.13 12.12 -1.77
C VAL A 229 8.70 13.04 -0.67
N PRO A 230 9.96 13.52 -0.75
CA PRO A 230 10.47 14.47 0.25
C PRO A 230 9.64 15.76 0.32
N GLN A 231 9.15 16.25 -0.82
CA GLN A 231 8.34 17.46 -0.87
C GLN A 231 6.96 17.27 -0.26
N SER A 232 6.33 16.10 -0.47
CA SER A 232 5.08 15.71 0.17
C SER A 232 5.24 15.62 1.69
N ILE A 233 6.32 14.99 2.16
CA ILE A 233 6.66 14.90 3.59
C ILE A 233 6.85 16.30 4.20
N LEU A 234 7.65 17.16 3.57
CA LEU A 234 7.86 18.53 4.04
C LEU A 234 6.55 19.32 4.15
N ARG A 235 5.67 19.24 3.14
CA ARG A 235 4.37 19.91 3.16
C ARG A 235 3.47 19.38 4.27
N ALA A 236 3.41 18.07 4.47
CA ALA A 236 2.60 17.46 5.52
C ALA A 236 3.14 17.85 6.91
N VAL A 237 4.44 17.72 7.15
CA VAL A 237 5.09 18.15 8.41
C VAL A 237 4.85 19.63 8.70
N GLN A 238 4.95 20.50 7.68
CA GLN A 238 4.63 21.91 7.83
C GLN A 238 3.16 22.16 8.20
N LYS A 239 2.20 21.47 7.55
CA LYS A 239 0.77 21.55 7.89
C LYS A 239 0.49 21.05 9.31
N ALA A 240 1.30 20.11 9.81
CA ALA A 240 1.24 19.64 11.20
C ALA A 240 1.81 20.63 12.23
N ASN A 241 2.43 21.73 11.78
CA ASN A 241 3.23 22.63 12.62
C ASN A 241 4.35 21.90 13.39
N LEU A 242 4.99 20.94 12.73
CA LEU A 242 6.11 20.16 13.25
C LEU A 242 7.39 20.44 12.45
N SER A 243 8.52 19.98 12.98
CA SER A 243 9.79 19.83 12.29
C SER A 243 10.00 18.37 11.85
N LEU A 244 11.01 18.10 11.01
CA LEU A 244 11.35 16.73 10.64
C LEU A 244 11.93 15.94 11.82
N GLU A 245 12.55 16.65 12.76
CA GLU A 245 13.17 16.11 13.96
C GLU A 245 12.11 15.53 14.91
N ASP A 246 10.90 16.08 14.91
CA ASP A 246 9.74 15.62 15.70
C ASP A 246 9.14 14.30 15.18
N ILE A 247 9.55 13.84 13.99
CA ILE A 247 9.10 12.57 13.42
C ILE A 247 9.99 11.44 13.94
N ASP A 248 9.39 10.46 14.62
CA ASP A 248 10.09 9.29 15.13
C ASP A 248 10.49 8.35 14.00
N TYR A 249 9.55 8.02 13.11
CA TYR A 249 9.77 7.13 11.97
C TYR A 249 9.08 7.60 10.68
N PHE A 250 9.76 7.37 9.55
CA PHE A 250 9.27 7.59 8.20
C PHE A 250 8.97 6.24 7.54
N ILE A 251 7.70 5.88 7.50
CA ILE A 251 7.21 4.63 6.94
C ILE A 251 6.87 4.87 5.47
N LEU A 252 7.84 4.58 4.61
CA LEU A 252 7.73 4.83 3.18
C LEU A 252 7.27 3.58 2.43
N HIS A 253 6.62 3.79 1.28
CA HIS A 253 6.36 2.74 0.30
C HIS A 253 7.66 2.04 -0.12
N GLN A 254 7.67 0.71 0.01
CA GLN A 254 8.83 -0.15 -0.23
C GLN A 254 8.89 -0.57 -1.71
N ALA A 255 9.11 0.40 -2.61
CA ALA A 255 9.28 0.11 -4.04
C ALA A 255 10.71 -0.29 -4.41
N ASN A 256 11.69 0.37 -3.76
CA ASN A 256 13.11 0.18 -3.98
C ASN A 256 13.90 0.79 -2.81
N SER A 257 14.78 0.01 -2.19
CA SER A 257 15.56 0.47 -1.03
C SER A 257 16.43 1.71 -1.31
N ARG A 258 16.85 1.93 -2.56
CA ARG A 258 17.62 3.11 -2.99
C ARG A 258 16.79 4.38 -3.00
N ILE A 259 15.48 4.29 -3.24
CA ILE A 259 14.58 5.45 -3.16
C ILE A 259 14.50 5.90 -1.70
N ILE A 260 14.30 4.96 -0.78
CA ILE A 260 14.19 5.23 0.66
C ILE A 260 15.44 5.94 1.19
N ARG A 261 16.63 5.38 0.92
CA ARG A 261 17.91 6.01 1.29
C ARG A 261 18.09 7.41 0.69
N GLN A 262 17.70 7.58 -0.58
CA GLN A 262 17.80 8.88 -1.23
C GLN A 262 16.82 9.92 -0.64
N VAL A 263 15.63 9.49 -0.22
CA VAL A 263 14.65 10.34 0.49
C VAL A 263 15.21 10.75 1.85
N ALA A 264 15.73 9.81 2.64
CA ALA A 264 16.37 10.09 3.93
C ALA A 264 17.48 11.16 3.80
N LYS A 265 18.38 10.97 2.82
CA LYS A 265 19.45 11.93 2.51
C LYS A 265 18.93 13.31 2.12
N LYS A 266 17.87 13.39 1.30
CA LYS A 266 17.27 14.66 0.88
C LYS A 266 16.59 15.39 2.04
N LEU A 267 15.98 14.65 2.96
CA LEU A 267 15.38 15.19 4.18
C LEU A 267 16.43 15.48 5.27
N LYS A 268 17.69 15.08 5.07
CA LYS A 268 18.80 15.22 6.04
C LYS A 268 18.48 14.57 7.40
N GLN A 269 17.75 13.46 7.38
CA GLN A 269 17.39 12.70 8.57
C GLN A 269 18.25 11.43 8.65
N ASN A 270 18.41 10.87 9.85
CA ASN A 270 19.12 9.61 10.07
C ASN A 270 18.40 8.47 9.33
N GLU A 271 19.15 7.62 8.60
CA GLU A 271 18.61 6.46 7.89
C GLU A 271 17.92 5.46 8.82
N GLU A 272 18.29 5.41 10.11
CA GLU A 272 17.63 4.55 11.11
C GLU A 272 16.16 4.91 11.33
N LYS A 273 15.74 6.16 11.04
CA LYS A 273 14.33 6.56 11.07
C LYS A 273 13.54 6.06 9.85
N PHE A 274 14.18 5.43 8.86
CA PHE A 274 13.59 4.96 7.61
C PHE A 274 13.70 3.43 7.52
N PRO A 275 12.86 2.70 8.25
CA PRO A 275 12.89 1.24 8.24
C PRO A 275 12.62 0.66 6.84
N ILE A 276 13.26 -0.46 6.55
CA ILE A 276 13.21 -1.15 5.24
C ILE A 276 12.94 -2.63 5.49
N ASN A 277 11.98 -3.18 4.74
CA ASN A 277 11.72 -4.64 4.70
C ASN A 277 11.54 -5.19 3.28
N ILE A 278 11.83 -4.38 2.27
CA ILE A 278 11.71 -4.77 0.85
C ILE A 278 12.56 -5.98 0.48
N ASP A 279 13.64 -6.24 1.22
CA ASP A 279 14.49 -7.41 1.05
C ASP A 279 13.73 -8.72 1.22
N SER A 280 12.69 -8.71 2.07
CA SER A 280 11.95 -9.89 2.47
C SER A 280 10.59 -10.06 1.77
N PHE A 281 10.02 -8.98 1.24
CA PHE A 281 8.67 -9.01 0.65
C PHE A 281 8.62 -8.61 -0.82
N GLY A 282 9.67 -7.95 -1.33
CA GLY A 282 9.60 -7.23 -2.59
C GLY A 282 8.65 -6.03 -2.52
N ASN A 283 8.26 -5.49 -3.67
CA ASN A 283 7.28 -4.42 -3.77
C ASN A 283 5.85 -4.99 -3.74
N THR A 284 5.13 -4.75 -2.64
CA THR A 284 3.73 -5.17 -2.44
C THR A 284 2.72 -4.04 -2.67
N SER A 285 3.10 -2.98 -3.41
CA SER A 285 2.23 -1.84 -3.75
C SER A 285 1.51 -1.26 -2.53
N ALA A 286 0.19 -1.10 -2.56
CA ALA A 286 -0.61 -0.50 -1.49
C ALA A 286 -0.57 -1.28 -0.18
N ALA A 287 -0.15 -2.55 -0.18
CA ALA A 287 0.05 -3.31 1.04
C ALA A 287 1.38 -2.96 1.74
N SER A 288 2.29 -2.24 1.09
CA SER A 288 3.66 -2.07 1.55
C SER A 288 3.79 -1.26 2.85
N GLU A 289 3.24 -0.05 2.89
CA GLU A 289 3.25 0.81 4.06
C GLU A 289 2.55 0.16 5.28
N PRO A 290 1.32 -0.38 5.16
CA PRO A 290 0.68 -1.03 6.30
C PRO A 290 1.39 -2.32 6.73
N LEU A 291 2.04 -3.05 5.81
CA LEU A 291 2.80 -4.26 6.13
C LEU A 291 4.01 -3.90 6.99
N LEU A 292 4.76 -2.87 6.60
CA LEU A 292 5.89 -2.36 7.38
C LEU A 292 5.43 -1.79 8.72
N LEU A 293 4.33 -1.03 8.76
CA LEU A 293 3.77 -0.51 10.01
C LEU A 293 3.45 -1.63 10.99
N ASP A 294 2.74 -2.68 10.54
CA ASP A 294 2.38 -3.82 11.38
C ASP A 294 3.61 -4.58 11.90
N GLU A 295 4.63 -4.77 11.06
CA GLU A 295 5.89 -5.41 11.45
C GLU A 295 6.63 -4.63 12.55
N LEU A 296 6.69 -3.31 12.42
CA LEU A 296 7.36 -2.44 13.40
C LEU A 296 6.58 -2.37 14.73
N ILE A 297 5.26 -2.42 14.70
CA ILE A 297 4.41 -2.48 15.89
C ILE A 297 4.58 -3.83 16.59
N GLU A 298 4.48 -4.95 15.87
CA GLU A 298 4.63 -6.30 16.45
C GLU A 298 6.02 -6.51 17.06
N ASN A 299 7.07 -5.91 16.47
CA ASN A 299 8.42 -5.98 16.99
C ASN A 299 8.71 -4.95 18.11
N GLY A 300 7.71 -4.17 18.54
CA GLY A 300 7.83 -3.19 19.62
C GLY A 300 8.70 -1.97 19.30
N ILE A 301 9.00 -1.73 18.02
CA ILE A 301 9.78 -0.58 17.52
C ILE A 301 8.89 0.67 17.54
N ILE A 302 7.68 0.57 17.00
CA ILE A 302 6.66 1.63 17.08
C ILE A 302 5.80 1.41 18.33
N LYS A 303 5.60 2.47 19.10
CA LYS A 303 4.81 2.49 20.34
C LYS A 303 3.82 3.65 20.31
N ARG A 304 2.74 3.52 21.09
CA ARG A 304 1.77 4.61 21.30
C ARG A 304 2.49 5.88 21.78
N GLY A 305 2.04 7.02 21.31
CA GLY A 305 2.61 8.35 21.55
C GLY A 305 3.60 8.82 20.48
N MET A 306 4.12 7.93 19.63
CA MET A 306 5.10 8.27 18.59
C MET A 306 4.46 9.01 17.40
N THR A 307 5.21 9.92 16.79
CA THR A 307 4.79 10.63 15.58
C THR A 307 5.42 9.98 14.35
N LEU A 308 4.56 9.56 13.42
CA LEU A 308 4.92 8.80 12.23
C LEU A 308 4.60 9.61 10.97
N ALA A 309 5.49 9.53 9.98
CA ALA A 309 5.20 9.98 8.62
C ALA A 309 5.00 8.76 7.71
N LEU A 310 3.76 8.51 7.28
CA LEU A 310 3.43 7.45 6.32
C LEU A 310 3.37 8.05 4.93
N SER A 311 4.14 7.55 3.97
CA SER A 311 4.23 8.17 2.65
C SER A 311 4.34 7.15 1.52
N GLY A 312 3.56 7.38 0.47
CA GLY A 312 3.40 6.47 -0.65
C GLY A 312 3.45 7.18 -1.98
N PHE A 313 3.84 6.47 -3.03
CA PHE A 313 3.86 6.99 -4.40
C PHE A 313 3.57 5.85 -5.38
N GLY A 314 2.95 6.16 -6.52
CA GLY A 314 2.55 5.14 -7.49
C GLY A 314 2.17 5.70 -8.85
N GLY A 315 1.48 4.87 -9.64
CA GLY A 315 0.99 5.21 -10.98
C GLY A 315 -0.06 6.30 -10.95
N GLY A 316 -0.09 7.13 -11.99
CA GLY A 316 -0.85 8.38 -12.03
C GLY A 316 -0.10 9.55 -12.66
N LEU A 317 1.16 9.87 -12.31
CA LEU A 317 1.86 9.43 -11.09
C LEU A 317 1.25 10.09 -9.85
N THR A 318 1.21 9.38 -8.73
CA THR A 318 0.63 9.86 -7.48
C THR A 318 1.67 9.88 -6.36
N VAL A 319 1.47 10.78 -5.40
CA VAL A 319 2.20 10.80 -4.12
C VAL A 319 1.22 11.19 -3.01
N GLY A 320 1.44 10.66 -1.81
CA GLY A 320 0.69 11.04 -0.63
C GLY A 320 1.53 10.94 0.63
N THR A 321 1.20 11.71 1.66
CA THR A 321 1.79 11.60 3.00
C THR A 321 0.77 11.92 4.07
N HIS A 322 0.79 11.15 5.16
CA HIS A 322 0.06 11.39 6.40
C HIS A 322 1.04 11.54 7.55
N ILE A 323 0.80 12.54 8.40
CA ILE A 323 1.47 12.69 9.69
C ILE A 323 0.49 12.26 10.77
N ILE A 324 0.85 11.23 11.54
CA ILE A 324 -0.02 10.59 12.52
C ILE A 324 0.71 10.52 13.84
N LYS A 325 0.03 10.84 14.94
CA LYS A 325 0.45 10.41 16.28
C LYS A 325 -0.21 9.06 16.55
N TYR A 326 0.60 8.01 16.66
CA TYR A 326 0.14 6.62 16.85
C TYR A 326 -0.31 6.38 18.27
#